data_AF-A0A0A6VDP2-F1
#
_entry.id   AF-A0A0A6VDP2-F1
#
_cell.length_a   1.000
_cell.length_b   1.000
_cell.length_c   1.000
_cell.angle_alpha   90.00
_cell.angle_beta   90.00
_cell.angle_gamma   90.00
#
_symmetry.space_group_name_H-M   'P 1'
#
loop_
_entity.id
_entity.type
_entity.pdbx_description
1 polymer ?
#
loop_
_entity_poly.entity_id
_entity_poly.type
_entity_poly.pdbx_seq_one_letter_code
_entity_poly.pdbx_strand_id
1 'polypeptide(L)'
;MDLEELKRRLGITDNSQDGVLAERLEDAIDYAKTWCNNPFADGIPSGAKRGITLIVKSMGENSNVASQTLGDMSKTFYQDGTINEAHRYLRPYKKVRFI
;
A
#
# COMPACT_ATOMS: atom_id res chain seq x y z
N MET A 1 4.11 -11.58 -5.35
CA MET A 1 4.95 -10.76 -4.46
C MET A 1 4.86 -11.44 -3.11
N ASP A 2 5.98 -11.77 -2.52
CA ASP A 2 6.03 -12.60 -1.32
C ASP A 2 6.07 -11.75 -0.06
N LEU A 3 5.65 -12.34 1.06
CA LEU A 3 5.62 -11.68 2.37
C LEU A 3 7.03 -11.23 2.81
N GLU A 4 8.06 -12.00 2.48
CA GLU A 4 9.46 -11.60 2.72
C GLU A 4 9.91 -10.42 1.84
N GLU A 5 9.37 -10.31 0.62
CA GLU A 5 9.62 -9.15 -0.26
C GLU A 5 8.93 -7.90 0.31
N LEU A 6 7.71 -8.04 0.85
CA LEU A 6 6.98 -6.96 1.53
C LEU A 6 7.75 -6.46 2.78
N LYS A 7 8.17 -7.38 3.66
CA LYS A 7 8.90 -7.04 4.89
C LYS A 7 10.17 -6.26 4.61
N ARG A 8 10.96 -6.72 3.64
CA ARG A 8 12.18 -6.01 3.19
C ARG A 8 11.88 -4.60 2.69
N ARG A 9 10.74 -4.39 2.00
CA ARG A 9 10.34 -3.05 1.52
C ARG A 9 9.80 -2.15 2.62
N LEU A 10 9.17 -2.71 3.66
CA LEU A 10 8.66 -1.98 4.82
C LEU A 10 9.75 -1.71 5.87
N GLY A 11 10.89 -2.42 5.81
CA GLY A 11 11.93 -2.35 6.83
C GLY A 11 11.54 -3.01 8.15
N ILE A 12 10.54 -3.90 8.13
CA ILE A 12 10.06 -4.62 9.32
C ILE A 12 10.90 -5.90 9.45
N THR A 13 11.59 -6.03 10.57
CA THR A 13 12.34 -7.25 10.97
C THR A 13 11.56 -8.14 11.93
N ASP A 14 10.42 -7.67 12.44
CA ASP A 14 9.57 -8.43 13.35
C ASP A 14 8.65 -9.40 12.63
N ASN A 15 8.62 -10.65 13.11
CA ASN A 15 7.74 -11.72 12.61
C ASN A 15 6.42 -11.82 13.40
N SER A 16 6.23 -10.98 14.42
CA SER A 16 5.07 -11.04 15.32
C SER A 16 3.73 -10.77 14.64
N GLN A 17 3.72 -10.14 13.46
CA GLN A 17 2.51 -9.80 12.72
C GLN A 17 2.42 -10.46 11.35
N ASP A 18 3.10 -11.58 11.15
CA ASP A 18 3.16 -12.24 9.83
C ASP A 18 1.80 -12.67 9.30
N GLY A 19 0.92 -13.19 10.15
CA GLY A 19 -0.45 -13.51 9.76
C GLY A 19 -1.22 -12.28 9.30
N VAL A 20 -1.17 -11.20 10.07
CA VAL A 20 -1.86 -9.94 9.76
C VAL A 20 -1.27 -9.27 8.50
N LEU A 21 0.05 -9.36 8.30
CA LEU A 21 0.72 -8.85 7.11
C LEU A 21 0.38 -9.66 5.86
N ALA A 22 0.16 -10.97 5.99
CA ALA A 22 -0.29 -11.82 4.90
C ALA A 22 -1.70 -11.42 4.44
N GLU A 23 -2.64 -11.31 5.38
CA GLU A 23 -4.02 -10.88 5.10
C GLU A 23 -4.04 -9.48 4.46
N ARG A 24 -3.32 -8.51 5.04
CA ARG A 24 -3.21 -7.15 4.48
C ARG A 24 -2.58 -7.13 3.09
N LEU A 25 -1.63 -8.02 2.81
CA LEU A 25 -1.02 -8.13 1.49
C LEU A 25 -2.01 -8.65 0.46
N GLU A 26 -2.80 -9.67 0.80
CA GLU A 26 -3.87 -10.19 -0.07
C GLU A 26 -4.91 -9.11 -0.38
N ASP A 27 -5.39 -8.42 0.65
CA ASP A 27 -6.34 -7.31 0.51
C ASP A 27 -5.79 -6.18 -0.37
N ALA A 28 -4.52 -5.81 -0.16
CA ALA A 28 -3.87 -4.76 -0.96
C ALA A 28 -3.67 -5.17 -2.43
N ILE A 29 -3.41 -6.46 -2.70
CA ILE A 29 -3.33 -6.99 -4.06
C ILE A 29 -4.71 -6.96 -4.73
N ASP A 30 -5.76 -7.39 -4.03
CA ASP A 30 -7.13 -7.35 -4.55
C ASP A 30 -7.58 -5.92 -4.86
N TYR A 31 -7.31 -5.00 -3.93
CA TYR A 31 -7.55 -3.57 -4.13
C TYR A 31 -6.81 -3.03 -5.36
N ALA A 32 -5.52 -3.37 -5.51
CA ALA A 32 -4.74 -2.93 -6.67
C ALA A 32 -5.27 -3.51 -7.98
N LYS A 33 -5.70 -4.78 -8.01
CA LYS A 33 -6.32 -5.41 -9.19
C LYS A 33 -7.61 -4.71 -9.59
N THR A 34 -8.48 -4.47 -8.62
CA THR A 34 -9.77 -3.78 -8.80
C THR A 34 -9.56 -2.35 -9.28
N TRP A 35 -8.66 -1.60 -8.64
CA TRP A 35 -8.38 -0.21 -8.99
C TRP A 35 -7.72 -0.06 -10.37
N CYS A 36 -6.77 -0.94 -10.70
CA CYS A 36 -6.15 -0.97 -12.01
C CYS A 36 -7.02 -1.62 -13.09
N ASN A 37 -8.12 -2.28 -12.72
CA ASN A 37 -8.90 -3.14 -13.62
C ASN A 37 -7.99 -4.11 -14.41
N ASN A 38 -6.97 -4.64 -13.74
CA ASN A 38 -5.94 -5.45 -14.34
C ASN A 38 -5.61 -6.61 -13.39
N PRO A 39 -5.84 -7.87 -13.79
CA PRO A 39 -5.57 -9.02 -12.92
C PRO A 39 -4.08 -9.25 -12.65
N PHE A 40 -3.18 -8.55 -13.36
CA PHE A 40 -1.72 -8.76 -13.29
C PHE A 40 -1.32 -10.22 -13.53
N ALA A 41 -1.99 -10.88 -14.50
CA ALA A 41 -1.81 -12.30 -14.81
C ALA A 41 -0.37 -12.65 -15.22
N ASP A 42 0.32 -11.75 -15.94
CA ASP A 42 1.73 -11.90 -16.33
C ASP A 42 2.73 -11.56 -15.21
N GLY A 43 2.22 -11.26 -14.01
CA GLY A 43 3.01 -10.83 -12.86
C GLY A 43 2.84 -9.35 -12.52
N ILE A 44 3.09 -9.02 -11.26
CA ILE A 44 2.95 -7.65 -10.74
C ILE A 44 4.24 -6.87 -11.08
N PRO A 45 4.15 -5.80 -11.89
CA PRO A 45 5.31 -4.99 -12.24
C PRO A 45 5.88 -4.29 -10.99
N SER A 46 7.19 -3.99 -11.01
CA SER A 46 7.91 -3.42 -9.86
C SER A 46 7.28 -2.14 -9.31
N GLY A 47 6.75 -1.28 -10.20
CA GLY A 47 6.00 -0.07 -9.84
C GLY A 47 4.69 -0.39 -9.11
N ALA A 48 3.92 -1.36 -9.59
CA ALA A 48 2.68 -1.80 -8.92
C ALA A 48 2.99 -2.44 -7.56
N LYS A 49 4.09 -3.21 -7.44
CA LYS A 49 4.55 -3.74 -6.13
C LYS A 49 4.84 -2.61 -5.13
N ARG A 50 5.39 -1.48 -5.60
CA ARG A 50 5.64 -0.30 -4.75
C ARG A 50 4.31 0.34 -4.29
N GLY A 51 3.34 0.47 -5.19
CA GLY A 51 1.99 0.93 -4.85
C GLY A 51 1.32 0.03 -3.81
N ILE A 52 1.37 -1.29 -3.99
CA ILE A 52 0.82 -2.27 -3.03
C ILE A 52 1.50 -2.16 -1.67
N THR A 53 2.82 -1.97 -1.63
CA THR A 53 3.55 -1.77 -0.36
C THR A 53 3.07 -0.52 0.38
N LEU A 54 2.81 0.57 -0.35
CA LEU A 54 2.29 1.81 0.22
C LEU A 54 0.85 1.66 0.73
N ILE A 55 0.01 0.86 0.06
CA ILE A 55 -1.35 0.52 0.55
C ILE A 55 -1.27 -0.27 1.85
N VAL A 56 -0.42 -1.30 1.92
CA VAL A 56 -0.24 -2.07 3.16
C VAL A 56 0.28 -1.16 4.29
N LYS A 57 1.20 -0.23 3.97
CA LYS A 57 1.68 0.77 4.93
C LYS A 57 0.53 1.65 5.42
N SER A 58 -0.31 2.16 4.53
CA SER A 58 -1.44 3.02 4.92
C SER A 58 -2.49 2.29 5.75
N MET A 59 -2.67 0.98 5.56
CA MET A 59 -3.54 0.15 6.42
C MET A 59 -3.01 0.01 7.86
N GLY A 60 -1.70 0.16 8.05
CA GLY A 60 -1.08 0.24 9.38
C GLY A 60 -1.08 1.64 9.98
N GLU A 61 -1.28 2.68 9.16
CA GLU A 61 -1.41 4.07 9.61
C GLU A 61 -2.83 4.29 10.15
N ASN A 62 -2.94 4.77 11.37
CA ASN A 62 -4.21 4.94 12.06
C ASN A 62 -4.96 6.14 11.45
N SER A 63 -5.91 5.90 10.54
CA SER A 63 -6.62 6.95 9.79
C SER A 63 -7.38 7.95 10.66
N ASN A 64 -7.66 7.58 11.91
CA ASN A 64 -8.33 8.43 12.91
C ASN A 64 -7.39 9.41 13.63
N VAL A 65 -6.08 9.34 13.41
CA VAL A 65 -5.11 10.28 14.00
C VAL A 65 -4.77 11.34 12.95
N ALA A 66 -5.72 12.23 12.68
CA ALA A 66 -5.56 13.32 11.72
C ALA A 66 -4.51 14.36 12.17
N SER A 67 -4.20 14.42 13.47
CA SER A 67 -3.07 15.19 13.99
C SER A 67 -2.52 14.52 15.25
N GLN A 68 -1.23 14.24 15.26
CA GLN A 68 -0.51 13.93 16.50
C GLN A 68 0.49 15.05 16.75
N THR A 69 0.19 15.91 17.72
CA THR A 69 1.10 16.97 18.16
C THR A 69 2.14 16.35 19.08
N LEU A 70 3.25 15.89 18.50
CA LEU A 70 4.45 15.58 19.28
C LEU A 70 5.12 16.93 19.56
N GLY A 71 5.21 17.30 20.84
CA GLY A 71 5.64 18.62 21.31
C GLY A 71 6.73 19.28 20.45
N ASP A 72 6.42 20.50 20.00
CA ASP A 72 7.22 21.42 19.18
C ASP A 72 7.44 21.09 17.69
N MET A 73 6.87 20.00 17.17
CA MET A 73 6.84 19.74 15.72
C MET A 73 5.42 19.43 15.24
N SER A 74 4.79 20.40 14.57
CA SER A 74 3.56 20.19 13.83
C SER A 74 3.85 19.39 12.56
N LYS A 75 3.81 18.05 12.65
CA LYS A 75 3.67 17.22 11.45
C LYS A 75 2.19 17.24 11.04
N THR A 76 1.85 18.06 10.06
CA THR A 76 0.63 17.87 9.28
C THR A 76 0.80 16.57 8.51
N PHE A 77 0.37 15.46 9.10
CA PHE A 77 0.17 14.24 8.35
C PHE A 77 -0.87 14.59 7.30
N TYR A 78 -0.46 14.72 6.03
CA TYR A 78 -1.41 14.85 4.94
C TYR A 78 -2.28 13.60 4.99
N GLN A 79 -3.49 13.76 5.52
CA GLN A 79 -4.52 12.73 5.53
C GLN A 79 -4.62 12.23 4.08
N ASP A 80 -4.45 10.93 3.88
CA ASP A 80 -4.41 10.25 2.57
C ASP A 80 -3.16 10.45 1.68
N GLY A 81 -2.08 11.06 2.17
CA GLY A 81 -0.83 11.23 1.40
C GLY A 81 -0.24 9.91 0.91
N THR A 82 -0.20 8.90 1.78
CA THR A 82 0.34 7.56 1.47
C THR A 82 -0.49 6.82 0.42
N ILE A 83 -1.83 6.92 0.48
CA ILE A 83 -2.74 6.31 -0.49
C ILE A 83 -2.67 7.02 -1.84
N ASN A 84 -2.62 8.35 -1.85
CA ASN A 84 -2.50 9.14 -3.08
C ASN A 84 -1.19 8.84 -3.81
N GLU A 85 -0.09 8.66 -3.07
CA GLU A 85 1.19 8.24 -3.65
C GLU A 85 1.09 6.80 -4.23
N ALA A 86 0.44 5.89 -3.51
CA ALA A 86 0.20 4.53 -4.00
C ALA A 86 -0.59 4.52 -5.32
N HIS A 87 -1.66 5.32 -5.41
CA HIS A 87 -2.44 5.48 -6.65
C HIS A 87 -1.60 6.05 -7.78
N ARG A 88 -0.65 6.95 -7.50
CA ARG A 88 0.25 7.51 -8.51
C ARG A 88 1.15 6.44 -9.14
N TYR A 89 1.62 5.48 -8.35
CA TYR A 89 2.37 4.32 -8.84
C TYR A 89 1.52 3.29 -9.56
N LEU A 90 0.25 3.15 -9.18
CA LEU A 90 -0.68 2.22 -9.82
C LEU A 90 -1.26 2.77 -11.14
N ARG A 91 -1.39 4.10 -11.26
CA ARG A 91 -2.02 4.80 -12.40
C ARG A 91 -1.54 4.34 -13.79
N PRO A 92 -0.25 4.12 -14.05
CA PRO A 92 0.23 3.66 -15.35
C PRO A 92 -0.27 2.27 -15.74
N TYR A 93 -0.65 1.45 -14.75
CA TYR A 93 -1.07 0.06 -14.96
C TYR A 93 -2.60 -0.09 -15.06
N LYS A 94 -3.33 1.02 -14.98
CA LYS A 94 -4.78 1.04 -15.05
C LYS A 94 -5.26 0.81 -16.48
N LYS A 95 -5.98 -0.29 -16.71
CA LYS A 95 -6.61 -0.59 -18.01
C LYS A 95 -7.94 0.15 -18.12
N VAL A 96 -8.14 0.84 -19.23
CA VAL A 96 -9.39 1.55 -19.53
C VAL A 96 -10.50 0.51 -19.70
N ARG A 97 -11.60 0.68 -18.98
CA ARG A 97 -12.80 -0.14 -19.18
C ARG A 97 -13.60 0.52 -20.30
N PHE A 98 -13.63 -0.11 -21.47
CA PHE A 98 -14.62 0.22 -22.48
C PHE A 98 -15.95 -0.40 -22.00
N ILE A 99 -16.90 0.47 -21.65
CA ILE A 99 -18.30 0.11 -21.35
C ILE A 99 -19.05 0.08 -22.67
#